data_AF-A0A973IR63-F1
#
_entry.id   AF-A0A973IR63-F1
#
_cell.length_a   1.000
_cell.length_b   1.000
_cell.length_c   1.000
_cell.angle_alpha   90.00
_cell.angle_beta   90.00
_cell.angle_gamma   90.00
#
_symmetry.space_group_name_H-M   'P 1'
#
loop_
_entity.id
_entity.type
_entity.pdbx_description
1 polymer ?
#
loop_
_entity_poly.entity_id
_entity_poly.type
_entity_poly.pdbx_seq_one_letter_code
_entity_poly.pdbx_strand_id
1 'polypeptide(L)'
;MSHRFDILEKKIDDVYWYNKVGDIAWIDKVYITGPPLAVEKNPTGQGAGNPVKFWSYIFIPKNADPSGKYPLLVFPHGGVHANFDTYYTHIVREMISQGYIVTAAEYRGS
;
A
#
# COMPACT_ATOMS: atom_id res chain seq x y z
N MET A 1 7.31 23.98 7.44
CA MET A 1 7.22 24.04 5.97
C MET A 1 7.61 22.71 5.31
N SER A 2 8.71 22.05 5.72
CA SER A 2 9.16 20.74 5.19
C SER A 2 8.04 19.70 5.08
N HIS A 3 7.34 19.40 6.18
CA HIS A 3 6.28 18.39 6.19
C HIS A 3 5.17 18.59 5.15
N ARG A 4 4.84 19.85 4.79
CA ARG A 4 3.84 20.12 3.76
C ARG A 4 4.37 19.82 2.35
N PHE A 5 5.66 19.97 2.11
CA PHE A 5 6.30 19.57 0.87
C PHE A 5 6.37 18.04 0.79
N ASP A 6 6.74 17.36 1.87
CA ASP A 6 6.77 15.88 1.93
C ASP A 6 5.39 15.28 1.58
N ILE A 7 4.31 15.84 2.14
CA ILE A 7 2.93 15.44 1.79
C ILE A 7 2.61 15.72 0.32
N LEU A 8 3.03 16.87 -0.22
CA LEU A 8 2.76 17.23 -1.61
C LEU A 8 3.52 16.31 -2.57
N GLU A 9 4.80 16.06 -2.32
CA GLU A 9 5.62 15.10 -3.06
C GLU A 9 4.98 13.72 -3.04
N LYS A 10 4.50 13.27 -1.88
CA LYS A 10 3.80 11.97 -1.79
C LYS A 10 2.53 11.94 -2.63
N LYS A 11 1.71 13.00 -2.60
CA LYS A 11 0.49 13.07 -3.41
C LYS A 11 0.79 13.10 -4.91
N ILE A 12 1.89 13.74 -5.32
CA ILE A 12 2.34 13.72 -6.72
C ILE A 12 2.75 12.30 -7.11
N ASP A 13 3.52 11.62 -6.27
CA ASP A 13 3.93 10.23 -6.47
C ASP A 13 2.73 9.26 -6.50
N ASP A 14 1.73 9.46 -5.63
CA ASP A 14 0.47 8.70 -5.66
C ASP A 14 -0.21 8.77 -7.03
N VAL A 15 -0.24 9.96 -7.65
CA VAL A 15 -0.78 10.14 -9.01
C VAL A 15 0.14 9.52 -10.05
N TYR A 16 1.46 9.56 -9.83
CA TYR A 16 2.42 9.08 -10.82
C TYR A 16 2.37 7.56 -11.03
N TRP A 17 1.86 6.80 -10.06
CA TRP A 17 1.55 5.38 -10.25
C TRP A 17 0.66 5.11 -11.46
N TYR A 18 -0.34 5.96 -11.71
CA TYR A 18 -1.23 5.81 -12.87
C TYR A 18 -0.47 5.98 -14.20
N ASN A 19 0.57 6.82 -14.25
CA ASN A 19 1.43 6.95 -15.43
C ASN A 19 2.41 5.78 -15.59
N LYS A 20 2.88 5.20 -14.48
CA LYS A 20 3.91 4.15 -14.48
C LYS A 20 3.37 2.73 -14.64
N VAL A 21 2.15 2.47 -14.16
CA VAL A 21 1.58 1.11 -14.08
C VAL A 21 0.13 1.05 -14.58
N GLY A 22 -0.54 2.19 -14.80
CA GLY A 22 -1.95 2.23 -15.18
C GLY A 22 -2.27 1.61 -16.56
N ASP A 23 -1.26 1.38 -17.39
CA ASP A 23 -1.35 0.63 -18.64
C ASP A 23 -1.62 -0.87 -18.43
N ILE A 24 -1.12 -1.45 -17.33
CA ILE A 24 -1.23 -2.90 -17.05
C ILE A 24 -2.04 -3.24 -15.78
N ALA A 25 -2.27 -2.28 -14.89
CA ALA A 25 -3.02 -2.51 -13.64
C ALA A 25 -4.14 -1.49 -13.41
N TRP A 26 -5.22 -1.95 -12.77
CA TRP A 26 -6.08 -1.10 -11.95
C TRP A 26 -5.35 -0.78 -10.64
N ILE A 27 -5.43 0.47 -10.22
CA ILE A 27 -4.70 1.00 -9.07
C ILE A 27 -5.69 1.66 -8.12
N ASP A 28 -5.63 1.28 -6.85
CA ASP A 28 -6.40 1.90 -5.78
C ASP A 28 -5.52 2.17 -4.56
N LYS A 29 -5.90 3.15 -3.75
CA LYS A 29 -5.29 3.46 -2.46
C LYS A 29 -6.39 3.50 -1.42
N VAL A 30 -6.49 2.41 -0.65
CA VAL A 30 -7.55 2.19 0.32
C VAL A 30 -7.08 2.47 1.73
N TYR A 31 -7.99 2.90 2.60
CA TYR A 31 -7.74 3.02 4.03
C TYR A 31 -8.31 1.80 4.74
N ILE A 32 -7.43 0.93 5.22
CA ILE A 32 -7.80 -0.28 5.96
C ILE A 32 -8.10 0.12 7.40
N THR A 33 -9.20 -0.39 7.94
CA THR A 33 -9.60 -0.20 9.32
C THR A 33 -9.98 -1.54 9.96
N GLY A 34 -9.65 -1.73 11.23
CA GLY A 34 -10.01 -2.93 11.99
C GLY A 34 -10.14 -2.66 13.49
N PRO A 35 -10.61 -3.65 14.26
CA PRO A 35 -10.65 -3.56 15.72
C PRO A 35 -9.23 -3.42 16.29
N PRO A 36 -9.09 -3.05 17.57
CA PRO A 36 -7.82 -3.14 18.29
C PRO A 36 -7.26 -4.57 18.31
N LEU A 37 -5.99 -4.71 18.68
CA LEU A 37 -5.36 -6.02 18.83
C LEU A 37 -6.19 -6.90 19.77
N ALA A 38 -6.47 -8.13 19.34
CA ALA A 38 -7.21 -9.10 20.16
C ALA A 38 -6.45 -9.46 21.44
N VAL A 39 -5.11 -9.38 21.40
CA VAL A 39 -4.23 -9.59 22.55
C VAL A 39 -3.24 -8.44 22.63
N GLU A 40 -3.34 -7.64 23.68
CA GLU A 40 -2.43 -6.54 23.96
C GLU A 40 -1.38 -6.98 24.98
N LYS A 41 -0.12 -7.09 24.55
CA LYS A 41 0.98 -7.57 25.43
C LYS A 41 1.29 -6.58 26.55
N ASN A 42 1.10 -5.29 26.30
CA ASN A 42 1.21 -4.24 27.30
C ASN A 42 -0.05 -3.37 27.27
N PRO A 43 -1.07 -3.68 28.11
CA PRO A 43 -2.36 -2.98 28.10
C PRO A 43 -2.29 -1.48 28.38
N THR A 44 -1.16 -0.98 28.91
CA THR A 44 -0.92 0.46 29.17
C THR A 44 0.14 1.05 28.25
N GLY A 45 0.62 0.28 27.27
CA GLY A 45 1.62 0.71 26.30
C GLY A 45 1.09 1.74 25.31
N GLN A 46 2.00 2.46 24.65
CA GLN A 46 1.63 3.40 23.60
C GLN A 46 0.91 2.66 22.47
N GLY A 47 -0.30 3.11 22.15
CA GLY A 47 -1.15 2.50 21.12
C GLY A 47 -2.01 1.33 21.58
N ALA A 48 -1.94 0.93 22.86
CA ALA A 48 -2.83 -0.09 23.42
C ALA A 48 -4.30 0.31 23.28
N GLY A 49 -5.11 -0.59 22.73
CA GLY A 49 -6.53 -0.33 22.46
C GLY A 49 -6.81 0.54 21.23
N ASN A 50 -5.79 1.00 20.50
CA ASN A 50 -6.01 1.70 19.24
C ASN A 50 -6.52 0.72 18.16
N PRO A 51 -7.50 1.14 17.34
CA PRO A 51 -7.90 0.36 16.18
C PRO A 51 -6.78 0.27 15.16
N VAL A 52 -6.69 -0.86 14.44
CA VAL A 52 -5.81 -0.99 13.27
C VAL A 52 -6.28 -0.03 12.20
N LYS A 53 -5.41 0.89 11.77
CA LYS A 53 -5.73 1.84 10.68
C LYS A 53 -4.48 2.18 9.87
N PHE A 54 -4.50 1.94 8.56
CA PHE A 54 -3.38 2.29 7.68
C PHE A 54 -3.81 2.36 6.21
N TRP A 55 -3.06 3.11 5.40
CA TRP A 55 -3.26 3.14 3.94
C TRP A 55 -2.66 1.89 3.29
N SER A 56 -3.25 1.41 2.21
CA SER A 56 -2.68 0.35 1.39
C SER A 56 -2.92 0.62 -0.08
N TYR A 57 -1.90 0.40 -0.91
CA TYR A 57 -2.04 0.40 -2.36
C TYR A 57 -2.48 -0.99 -2.81
N ILE A 58 -3.28 -1.03 -3.86
CA ILE A 58 -3.75 -2.26 -4.49
C ILE A 58 -3.49 -2.13 -5.99
N PHE A 59 -2.86 -3.15 -6.56
CA PHE A 59 -2.62 -3.28 -8.00
C PHE A 59 -3.25 -4.59 -8.48
N ILE A 60 -4.18 -4.48 -9.43
CA ILE A 60 -4.89 -5.61 -10.02
C ILE A 60 -4.62 -5.63 -11.53
N PRO A 61 -4.19 -6.75 -12.14
CA PRO A 61 -4.00 -6.82 -13.58
C PRO A 61 -5.24 -6.36 -14.37
N LYS A 62 -5.06 -5.56 -15.42
CA LYS A 62 -6.17 -5.03 -16.24
C LYS A 62 -7.06 -6.11 -16.86
N ASN A 63 -6.46 -7.25 -17.16
CA ASN A 63 -7.10 -8.43 -17.76
C ASN A 63 -7.59 -9.45 -16.72
N ALA A 64 -7.56 -9.13 -15.42
CA ALA A 64 -8.08 -10.02 -14.39
C ALA A 64 -9.60 -10.18 -14.52
N ASP A 65 -10.07 -11.42 -14.46
CA ASP A 65 -11.48 -11.81 -14.35
C ASP A 65 -11.91 -11.68 -12.87
N PRO A 66 -12.89 -10.83 -12.52
CA PRO A 66 -13.37 -10.68 -11.15
C PRO A 66 -13.90 -11.97 -10.51
N SER A 67 -14.29 -12.98 -11.30
CA SER A 67 -14.71 -14.30 -10.81
C SER A 67 -13.56 -15.29 -10.60
N GLY A 68 -12.36 -14.93 -11.05
CA GLY A 68 -11.14 -15.73 -10.95
C GLY A 68 -10.48 -15.70 -9.57
N LYS A 69 -9.52 -16.61 -9.37
CA LYS A 69 -8.64 -16.64 -8.19
C LYS A 69 -7.21 -16.32 -8.62
N TYR A 70 -6.58 -15.42 -7.89
CA TYR A 70 -5.23 -14.94 -8.17
C TYR A 70 -4.34 -15.07 -6.94
N PRO A 71 -3.04 -15.34 -7.10
CA PRO A 71 -2.11 -15.24 -6.00
C PRO A 71 -2.00 -13.77 -5.54
N LEU A 72 -2.15 -13.56 -4.23
CA LEU A 72 -1.96 -12.25 -3.60
C LEU A 72 -0.53 -12.13 -3.08
N LEU A 73 0.16 -11.07 -3.49
CA LEU A 73 1.45 -10.69 -2.95
C LEU A 73 1.27 -9.48 -2.02
N VAL A 74 1.68 -9.65 -0.76
CA VAL A 74 1.77 -8.55 0.21
C VAL A 74 3.20 -8.01 0.18
N PHE A 75 3.35 -6.76 -0.25
CA PHE A 75 4.65 -6.09 -0.45
C PHE A 75 4.92 -5.08 0.67
N PRO A 76 5.63 -5.46 1.75
CA PRO A 76 6.09 -4.50 2.74
C PRO A 76 7.23 -3.66 2.15
N HIS A 77 7.08 -2.34 2.16
CA HIS A 77 8.15 -1.43 1.77
C HIS A 77 9.19 -1.28 2.89
N GLY A 78 10.42 -0.93 2.54
CA GLY A 78 11.54 -0.82 3.48
C GLY A 78 11.81 0.63 3.91
N GLY A 79 12.43 0.79 5.09
CA GLY A 79 12.90 2.09 5.61
C GLY A 79 12.17 2.56 6.87
N VAL A 80 12.91 3.15 7.81
CA VAL A 80 12.38 3.57 9.13
C VAL A 80 11.51 4.83 9.02
N HIS A 81 11.73 5.63 7.98
CA HIS A 81 11.00 6.87 7.67
C HIS A 81 10.66 6.95 6.17
N ALA A 82 10.34 5.81 5.56
CA ALA A 82 10.09 5.71 4.13
C ALA A 82 8.66 5.29 3.83
N ASN A 83 8.24 5.53 2.59
CA ASN A 83 6.89 5.29 2.09
C ASN A 83 6.96 4.36 0.89
N PHE A 84 5.86 3.71 0.57
CA PHE A 84 5.70 3.05 -0.71
C PHE A 84 5.49 4.10 -1.81
N ASP A 85 6.42 4.11 -2.76
CA ASP A 85 6.48 5.07 -3.85
C ASP A 85 6.89 4.43 -5.18
N THR A 86 6.91 5.23 -6.24
CA THR A 86 7.18 4.76 -7.59
C THR A 86 8.62 4.23 -7.82
N TYR A 87 9.53 4.28 -6.83
CA TYR A 87 10.80 3.53 -6.86
C TYR A 87 10.57 2.04 -7.14
N TYR A 88 9.50 1.48 -6.57
CA TYR A 88 9.16 0.06 -6.68
C TYR A 88 8.43 -0.30 -8.00
N THR A 89 8.28 0.63 -8.94
CA THR A 89 7.52 0.43 -10.19
C THR A 89 7.90 -0.86 -10.91
N HIS A 90 9.20 -1.13 -11.06
CA HIS A 90 9.68 -2.29 -11.81
C HIS A 90 9.24 -3.61 -11.18
N ILE A 91 9.27 -3.71 -9.84
CA ILE A 91 8.81 -4.90 -9.10
C ILE A 91 7.30 -5.07 -9.27
N VAL A 92 6.51 -4.00 -9.07
CA VAL A 92 5.05 -4.06 -9.22
C VAL A 92 4.68 -4.50 -10.63
N ARG A 93 5.32 -3.91 -11.66
CA ARG A 93 5.03 -4.27 -13.05
C ARG A 93 5.35 -5.72 -13.35
N GLU A 94 6.48 -6.22 -12.86
CA GLU A 94 6.85 -7.62 -13.02
C GLU A 94 5.79 -8.55 -12.40
N MET A 95 5.39 -8.31 -11.16
CA MET A 95 4.40 -9.14 -10.45
C MET A 95 3.03 -9.09 -11.13
N ILE A 96 2.57 -7.91 -11.55
CA ILE A 96 1.31 -7.76 -12.28
C ILE A 96 1.36 -8.53 -13.61
N SER A 97 2.50 -8.48 -14.32
CA SER A 97 2.67 -9.17 -15.60
C SER A 97 2.69 -10.70 -15.44
N GLN A 98 3.10 -11.20 -14.27
CA GLN A 98 3.02 -12.61 -13.89
C GLN A 98 1.63 -13.04 -13.39
N GLY A 99 0.67 -12.11 -13.30
CA GLY A 99 -0.71 -12.40 -12.89
C GLY A 99 -0.96 -12.33 -11.38
N TYR A 100 -0.05 -11.75 -10.60
CA TYR A 100 -0.28 -11.50 -9.17
C TYR A 100 -1.18 -10.28 -8.98
N ILE A 101 -2.02 -10.33 -7.94
CA ILE A 101 -2.57 -9.12 -7.32
C ILE A 101 -1.56 -8.68 -6.26
N VAL A 102 -1.21 -7.40 -6.25
CA VAL A 102 -0.22 -6.85 -5.30
C VAL A 102 -0.91 -5.88 -4.35
N THR A 103 -0.62 -6.00 -3.06
CA THR A 103 -0.99 -4.98 -2.06
C THR A 103 0.24 -4.50 -1.29
N ALA A 104 0.36 -3.20 -1.08
CA ALA A 104 1.49 -2.59 -0.39
C ALA A 104 0.99 -1.69 0.74
N ALA A 105 1.26 -2.10 1.98
CA ALA A 105 0.70 -1.48 3.19
C ALA A 105 1.63 -0.42 3.81
N GLU A 106 1.06 0.73 4.16
CA GLU A 106 1.72 1.87 4.82
C GLU A 106 1.57 1.80 6.35
N TYR A 107 2.13 0.77 6.98
CA TYR A 107 1.84 0.44 8.39
C TYR A 107 2.07 1.55 9.41
N ARG A 108 3.01 2.47 9.15
CA ARG A 108 3.34 3.56 10.09
C ARG A 108 2.59 4.86 9.83
N GLY A 109 2.00 5.02 8.65
CA GLY A 109 1.41 6.29 8.20
C GLY A 109 2.45 7.41 8.14
N SER A 110 2.85 7.81 6.94
CA SER A 110 3.74 8.95 6.73
C SER A 110 2.99 10.27 6.59
#